data_AF-A0AAN9DN85-F1
#
_entry.id   AF-A0AAN9DN85-F1
#
_cell.length_a   1.000
_cell.length_b   1.000
_cell.length_c   1.000
_cell.angle_alpha   90.00
_cell.angle_beta   90.00
_cell.angle_gamma   90.00
#
_symmetry.space_group_name_H-M   'P 1'
#
loop_
_entity.id
_entity.type
_entity.pdbx_description
1 polymer ?
#
loop_
_entity_poly.entity_id
_entity_poly.type
_entity_poly.pdbx_seq_one_letter_code
_entity_poly.pdbx_strand_id
1 'polypeptide(L)'
;MSIKNGSDPEFEEGASYVIKNFTISKRYGRPCIFVNRDTRKFKTSPLAITEEAEKTAKEALCPPSPSATGEEEHIFSSTGYWSLQGTVEKVQVARMTRGNIPILDLRLRCGTKLYNISLWREEALVELYVSDKVEVTHLKGNIQPNGGGKFDSSNYMTVKIVERQIVDAVLTMIGVSEEDNMIILLDSEMEDYAVPSHFYKGNINDLVQQLPISVKVQHINNHVLLLQQLKEVQTADAIESPESLDVKEAPESLDVMEAPESLDVMEAPESLDVMEAPESLDVMEAPESLGVENTE
;
A
#
# COMPACT_ATOMS: atom_id res chain seq x y z
N MET A 1 30.68 -5.34 -24.05
CA MET A 1 30.69 -4.50 -22.83
C MET A 1 29.36 -4.69 -22.16
N SER A 2 29.30 -5.47 -21.07
CA SER A 2 28.05 -5.72 -20.37
C SER A 2 27.56 -4.43 -19.71
N ILE A 3 26.38 -3.99 -20.12
CA ILE A 3 25.55 -3.11 -19.31
C ILE A 3 25.22 -3.95 -18.08
N LYS A 4 25.80 -3.60 -16.92
CA LYS A 4 25.44 -4.24 -15.66
C LYS A 4 24.00 -3.82 -15.33
N ASN A 5 23.05 -4.61 -15.79
CA ASN A 5 21.63 -4.45 -15.49
C ASN A 5 21.39 -4.83 -14.04
N GLY A 6 21.56 -3.91 -13.08
CA GLY A 6 20.95 -3.90 -11.74
C GLY A 6 20.99 -5.15 -10.85
N SER A 7 21.63 -6.24 -11.27
CA SER A 7 21.61 -7.58 -10.65
C SER A 7 22.89 -7.88 -9.90
N ASP A 8 23.98 -7.18 -10.25
CA ASP A 8 25.20 -7.13 -9.45
C ASP A 8 25.22 -5.81 -8.67
N PRO A 9 25.02 -5.80 -7.34
CA PRO A 9 25.08 -4.59 -6.57
C PRO A 9 26.49 -3.97 -6.64
N GLU A 10 26.57 -2.67 -6.94
CA GLU A 10 27.84 -1.95 -7.05
C GLU A 10 28.53 -1.81 -5.67
N PHE A 11 27.79 -1.97 -4.58
CA PHE A 11 28.29 -1.95 -3.20
C PHE A 11 27.64 -3.10 -2.42
N GLU A 12 28.44 -3.82 -1.63
CA GLU A 12 27.95 -4.84 -0.72
C GLU A 12 27.37 -4.20 0.55
N GLU A 13 26.25 -4.72 1.03
CA GLU A 13 25.66 -4.34 2.31
C GLU A 13 26.58 -4.71 3.49
N GLY A 14 26.65 -3.86 4.52
CA GLY A 14 27.52 -4.04 5.69
C GLY A 14 29.01 -3.71 5.46
N ALA A 15 29.43 -3.40 4.23
CA ALA A 15 30.81 -3.05 3.91
C ALA A 15 31.03 -1.53 3.84
N SER A 16 32.24 -1.09 4.20
CA SER A 16 32.67 0.31 4.11
C SER A 16 33.54 0.55 2.89
N TYR A 17 33.33 1.68 2.21
CA TYR A 17 34.02 2.03 0.98
C TYR A 17 34.53 3.47 0.99
N VAL A 18 35.71 3.69 0.43
CA VAL A 18 36.17 5.00 -0.01
C VAL A 18 35.93 5.09 -1.53
N ILE A 19 35.23 6.13 -1.97
CA ILE A 19 34.87 6.32 -3.38
C ILE A 19 35.63 7.54 -3.93
N LYS A 20 36.25 7.40 -5.11
CA LYS A 20 36.91 8.49 -5.84
C LYS A 20 36.33 8.62 -7.25
N ASN A 21 36.40 9.83 -7.82
CA ASN A 21 35.92 10.16 -9.17
C ASN A 21 34.41 9.91 -9.35
N PHE A 22 33.61 10.34 -8.39
CA PHE A 22 32.15 10.30 -8.46
C PHE A 22 31.57 11.69 -8.78
N THR A 23 30.32 11.74 -9.22
CA THR A 23 29.60 13.00 -9.45
C THR A 23 28.43 13.12 -8.47
N ILE A 24 28.31 14.27 -7.80
CA ILE A 24 27.13 14.60 -6.99
C ILE A 24 26.15 15.37 -7.86
N SER A 25 24.88 14.99 -7.85
CA SER A 25 23.84 15.70 -8.58
C SER A 25 22.50 15.65 -7.86
N LYS A 26 21.71 16.72 -8.01
CA LYS A 26 20.35 16.85 -7.47
C LYS A 26 19.27 16.60 -8.54
N ARG A 27 19.63 16.02 -9.68
CA ARG A 27 18.77 15.88 -10.87
C ARG A 27 17.42 15.22 -10.59
N TYR A 28 17.33 14.37 -9.58
CA TYR A 28 16.11 13.64 -9.22
C TYR A 28 15.42 14.18 -7.96
N GLY A 29 15.60 15.46 -7.64
CA GLY A 29 15.00 16.08 -6.46
C GLY A 29 15.62 15.66 -5.13
N ARG A 30 16.59 14.73 -5.16
CA ARG A 30 17.41 14.32 -4.02
C ARG A 30 18.90 14.30 -4.41
N PRO A 31 19.83 14.55 -3.46
CA PRO A 31 21.25 14.42 -3.72
C PRO A 31 21.59 12.95 -4.01
N CYS A 32 22.07 12.68 -5.21
CA CYS A 32 22.51 11.36 -5.64
C CYS A 32 24.00 11.37 -5.95
N ILE A 33 24.66 10.23 -5.65
CA ILE A 33 26.01 9.93 -6.11
C ILE A 33 25.88 9.14 -7.41
N PHE A 34 26.51 9.62 -8.47
CA PHE A 34 26.61 8.94 -9.75
C PHE A 34 27.97 8.26 -9.86
N VAL A 35 27.93 6.94 -10.00
CA VAL A 35 29.09 6.08 -10.30
C VAL A 35 29.23 6.02 -11.82
N ASN A 36 30.41 6.37 -12.33
CA ASN A 36 30.76 6.31 -13.75
C ASN A 36 31.91 5.32 -13.96
N ARG A 37 32.37 5.16 -15.21
CA ARG A 37 33.44 4.22 -15.57
C ARG A 37 34.79 4.56 -14.91
N ASP A 38 35.01 5.82 -14.58
CA ASP A 38 36.25 6.30 -13.95
C ASP A 38 36.17 6.28 -12.41
N THR A 39 34.98 6.01 -11.85
CA THR A 39 34.75 5.89 -10.42
C THR A 39 35.51 4.68 -9.88
N ARG A 40 36.30 4.91 -8.83
CA ARG A 40 37.03 3.86 -8.13
C ARG A 40 36.46 3.68 -6.75
N LYS A 41 36.15 2.44 -6.37
CA LYS A 41 35.74 2.05 -5.03
C LYS A 41 36.85 1.24 -4.36
N PHE A 42 37.13 1.57 -3.11
CA PHE A 42 38.13 0.88 -2.29
C PHE A 42 37.43 0.37 -1.04
N LYS A 43 37.30 -0.94 -0.88
CA LYS A 43 36.79 -1.55 0.35
C LYS A 43 37.77 -1.25 1.48
N THR A 44 37.26 -0.83 2.64
CA THR A 44 38.08 -0.40 3.78
C THR A 44 37.58 -1.04 5.08
N SER A 45 38.31 -0.82 6.17
CA SER A 45 37.88 -1.20 7.52
C SER A 45 36.46 -0.69 7.82
N PRO A 46 35.62 -1.47 8.52
CA PRO A 46 34.28 -1.05 8.91
C PRO A 46 34.31 0.31 9.61
N LEU A 47 33.55 1.26 9.08
CA LEU A 47 33.29 2.54 9.72
C LEU A 47 32.16 2.34 10.73
N ALA A 48 32.39 2.72 11.98
CA ALA A 48 31.32 2.77 12.96
C ALA A 48 30.32 3.85 12.52
N ILE A 49 29.08 3.44 12.26
CA ILE A 49 27.96 4.33 11.93
C ILE A 49 27.20 4.54 13.24
N THR A 50 26.94 5.79 13.60
CA THR A 50 26.10 6.10 14.77
C THR A 50 24.64 5.84 14.42
N GLU A 51 23.83 5.50 15.42
CA GLU A 51 22.40 5.25 15.22
C GLU A 51 21.69 6.47 14.59
N GLU A 52 22.12 7.69 14.92
CA GLU A 52 21.58 8.93 14.35
C GLU A 52 21.92 9.08 12.87
N ALA A 53 23.14 8.72 12.46
CA ALA A 53 23.56 8.77 11.06
C ALA A 53 22.80 7.73 10.22
N GLU A 54 22.61 6.53 10.77
CA GLU A 54 21.80 5.49 10.13
C GLU A 54 20.33 5.93 10.02
N LYS A 55 19.75 6.45 11.10
CA LYS A 55 18.38 6.99 11.11
C LYS A 55 18.21 8.10 10.06
N THR A 56 19.13 9.07 10.02
CA THR A 56 19.09 10.17 9.05
C THR A 56 19.18 9.65 7.60
N ALA A 57 20.00 8.63 7.35
CA ALA A 57 20.09 8.00 6.03
C ALA A 57 18.80 7.28 5.64
N LYS A 58 18.18 6.55 6.57
CA LYS A 58 16.88 5.89 6.36
C LYS A 58 15.78 6.93 6.06
N GLU A 59 15.70 8.00 6.84
CA GLU A 59 14.74 9.10 6.63
C GLU A 59 14.99 9.86 5.32
N ALA A 60 16.24 9.93 4.83
CA ALA A 60 16.54 10.51 3.52
C ALA A 60 16.09 9.63 2.35
N LEU A 61 16.06 8.30 2.54
CA LEU A 61 15.58 7.33 1.55
C LEU A 61 14.05 7.23 1.55
N CYS A 62 13.44 7.16 2.72
CA CYS A 62 12.01 7.11 2.94
C CYS A 62 11.66 8.06 4.11
N PRO A 63 11.25 9.30 3.81
CA PRO A 63 10.97 10.30 4.84
C PRO A 63 9.79 9.87 5.71
N PRO A 64 9.74 10.29 6.99
CA PRO A 64 8.65 9.90 7.87
C PRO A 64 7.30 10.36 7.32
N SER A 65 6.31 9.48 7.42
CA SER A 65 4.91 9.73 7.08
C SER A 65 4.03 9.37 8.27
N PRO A 66 3.83 10.29 9.22
CA PRO A 66 3.00 10.04 10.40
C PRO A 66 1.57 9.68 10.02
N SER A 67 0.99 8.74 10.78
CA SER A 67 -0.42 8.41 10.66
C SER A 67 -1.29 9.57 11.15
N ALA A 68 -2.31 9.90 10.38
CA ALA A 68 -3.31 10.91 10.67
C ALA A 68 -4.71 10.29 10.60
N THR A 69 -5.62 10.81 11.41
CA THR A 69 -7.04 10.41 11.42
C THR A 69 -7.80 11.04 10.25
N GLY A 70 -7.26 12.12 9.68
CA GLY A 70 -7.96 12.95 8.71
C GLY A 70 -8.90 13.96 9.39
N GLU A 71 -8.79 14.18 10.69
CA GLU A 71 -9.57 15.21 11.39
C GLU A 71 -8.73 16.40 11.84
N GLU A 72 -7.41 16.33 11.64
CA GLU A 72 -6.44 17.34 12.04
C GLU A 72 -6.74 18.72 11.43
N GLU A 73 -6.57 19.74 12.27
CA GLU A 73 -6.55 21.13 11.82
C GLU A 73 -5.26 21.35 11.03
N HIS A 74 -5.37 21.94 9.83
CA HIS A 74 -4.23 22.25 8.96
C HIS A 74 -3.47 21.07 8.33
N ILE A 75 -4.11 19.92 8.13
CA ILE A 75 -3.51 18.76 7.44
C ILE A 75 -2.91 19.09 6.05
N PHE A 76 -3.40 20.15 5.40
CA PHE A 76 -2.89 20.63 4.11
C PHE A 76 -1.80 21.70 4.20
N SER A 77 -1.63 22.35 5.36
CA SER A 77 -0.66 23.42 5.55
C SER A 77 0.66 22.93 6.13
N SER A 78 0.69 21.71 6.68
CA SER A 78 1.90 21.12 7.25
C SER A 78 2.94 20.82 6.17
N THR A 79 4.19 21.20 6.43
CA THR A 79 5.33 20.84 5.57
C THR A 79 5.75 19.40 5.87
N GLY A 80 5.14 18.43 5.20
CA GLY A 80 5.43 17.02 5.46
C GLY A 80 4.55 16.08 4.65
N TYR A 81 4.66 14.81 5.03
CA TYR A 81 3.93 13.69 4.49
C TYR A 81 2.94 13.16 5.53
N TRP A 82 1.82 12.62 5.07
CA TRP A 82 0.82 11.99 5.94
C TRP A 82 0.47 10.60 5.45
N SER A 83 0.23 9.71 6.41
CA SER A 83 -0.42 8.42 6.16
C SER A 83 -1.87 8.51 6.62
N LEU A 84 -2.80 8.25 5.72
CA LEU A 84 -4.22 8.25 6.02
C LEU A 84 -4.80 6.86 5.80
N GLN A 85 -5.60 6.42 6.77
CA GLN A 85 -6.44 5.25 6.62
C GLN A 85 -7.88 5.70 6.40
N GLY A 86 -8.57 5.09 5.44
CA GLY A 86 -9.94 5.46 5.13
C GLY A 86 -10.65 4.48 4.22
N THR A 87 -11.91 4.77 3.94
CA THR A 87 -12.75 3.98 3.03
C THR A 87 -12.87 4.71 1.70
N VAL A 88 -12.65 3.99 0.60
CA VAL A 88 -12.79 4.52 -0.75
C VAL A 88 -14.26 4.80 -1.03
N GLU A 89 -14.62 6.06 -1.23
CA GLU A 89 -16.00 6.47 -1.56
C GLU A 89 -16.22 6.50 -3.07
N LYS A 90 -15.20 6.89 -3.83
CA LYS A 90 -15.28 6.99 -5.29
C LYS A 90 -13.91 6.77 -5.92
N VAL A 91 -13.88 6.03 -7.02
CA VAL A 91 -12.70 5.85 -7.87
C VAL A 91 -13.07 6.34 -9.27
N GLN A 92 -12.21 7.14 -9.88
CA GLN A 92 -12.37 7.53 -11.29
C GLN A 92 -11.60 6.57 -12.19
N VAL A 93 -11.95 6.49 -13.47
CA VAL A 93 -11.19 5.71 -14.45
C VAL A 93 -9.77 6.26 -14.55
N ALA A 94 -8.76 5.38 -14.48
CA ALA A 94 -7.37 5.75 -14.62
C ALA A 94 -7.14 6.46 -15.97
N ARG A 95 -6.41 7.57 -15.94
CA ARG A 95 -6.12 8.38 -17.14
C ARG A 95 -4.62 8.52 -17.36
N MET A 96 -4.22 8.60 -18.62
CA MET A 96 -2.83 8.82 -19.00
C MET A 96 -2.52 10.30 -19.18
N THR A 97 -1.36 10.74 -18.68
CA THR A 97 -0.79 12.03 -19.04
C THR A 97 -0.19 12.00 -20.45
N ARG A 98 0.19 13.17 -20.98
CA ARG A 98 0.94 13.28 -22.26
C ARG A 98 2.27 12.51 -22.26
N GLY A 99 2.83 12.24 -21.07
CA GLY A 99 4.05 11.46 -20.90
C GLY A 99 3.81 9.97 -20.67
N ASN A 100 2.59 9.47 -20.91
CA ASN A 100 2.18 8.08 -20.62
C ASN A 100 2.37 7.67 -19.16
N ILE A 101 2.23 8.62 -18.24
CA ILE A 101 2.21 8.35 -16.80
C ILE A 101 0.75 8.22 -16.38
N PRO A 102 0.34 7.08 -15.78
CA PRO A 102 -1.03 6.87 -15.31
C PRO A 102 -1.30 7.70 -14.05
N ILE A 103 -2.55 8.17 -13.94
CA ILE A 103 -3.09 8.89 -12.79
C ILE A 103 -4.46 8.32 -12.47
N LEU A 104 -4.70 8.01 -11.18
CA LEU A 104 -5.99 7.57 -10.65
C LEU A 104 -6.47 8.58 -9.62
N ASP A 105 -7.61 9.22 -9.89
CA ASP A 105 -8.21 10.20 -8.97
C ASP A 105 -9.30 9.50 -8.14
N LEU A 106 -9.17 9.53 -6.81
CA LEU A 106 -10.11 8.89 -5.89
C LEU A 106 -10.57 9.84 -4.77
N ARG A 107 -11.68 9.49 -4.13
CA ARG A 107 -12.18 10.10 -2.89
C ARG A 107 -12.08 9.12 -1.75
N LEU A 108 -11.36 9.52 -0.72
CA LEU A 108 -11.15 8.73 0.49
C LEU A 108 -11.91 9.38 1.65
N ARG A 109 -12.74 8.60 2.34
CA ARG A 109 -13.41 9.01 3.57
C ARG A 109 -12.56 8.60 4.77
N CYS A 110 -12.09 9.57 5.54
CA CYS A 110 -11.31 9.38 6.76
C CYS A 110 -12.12 9.99 7.92
N GLY A 111 -12.63 9.13 8.80
CA GLY A 111 -13.57 9.56 9.85
C GLY A 111 -14.79 10.25 9.23
N THR A 112 -15.01 11.52 9.62
CA THR A 112 -16.11 12.36 9.09
C THR A 112 -15.74 13.17 7.85
N LYS A 113 -14.45 13.22 7.47
CA LYS A 113 -13.96 14.07 6.37
C LYS A 113 -13.77 13.28 5.09
N LEU A 114 -13.80 14.02 3.98
CA LEU A 114 -13.62 13.48 2.64
C LEU A 114 -12.46 14.16 1.93
N TYR A 115 -11.59 13.35 1.33
CA TYR A 115 -10.35 13.80 0.72
C TYR A 115 -10.25 13.39 -0.74
N ASN A 116 -9.90 14.35 -1.59
CA ASN A 116 -9.52 14.04 -2.97
C ASN A 116 -8.03 13.67 -2.98
N ILE A 117 -7.73 12.50 -3.55
CA ILE A 117 -6.38 11.95 -3.64
C ILE A 117 -6.09 11.62 -5.10
N SER A 118 -4.91 11.95 -5.60
CA SER A 118 -4.42 11.47 -6.90
C SER A 118 -3.30 10.48 -6.69
N LEU A 119 -3.49 9.23 -7.11
CA LEU A 119 -2.42 8.24 -7.25
C LEU A 119 -1.73 8.43 -8.60
N TRP A 120 -0.43 8.17 -8.66
CA TRP A 120 0.37 8.34 -9.88
C TRP A 120 1.25 7.10 -10.10
N ARG A 121 1.64 6.85 -11.35
CA ARG A 121 2.56 5.74 -11.73
C ARG A 121 1.97 4.37 -11.33
N GLU A 122 2.78 3.51 -10.74
CA GLU A 122 2.37 2.14 -10.36
C GLU A 122 1.21 2.15 -9.36
N GLU A 123 1.19 3.10 -8.42
CA GLU A 123 0.08 3.25 -7.46
C GLU A 123 -1.26 3.57 -8.14
N ALA A 124 -1.25 4.19 -9.33
CA ALA A 124 -2.46 4.46 -10.11
C ALA A 124 -3.03 3.22 -10.82
N LEU A 125 -2.28 2.12 -10.85
CA LEU A 125 -2.68 0.87 -11.49
C LEU A 125 -3.28 -0.13 -10.48
N VAL A 126 -3.26 0.21 -9.19
CA VAL A 126 -3.89 -0.61 -8.15
C VAL A 126 -5.39 -0.64 -8.38
N GLU A 127 -5.96 -1.84 -8.49
CA GLU A 127 -7.40 -2.04 -8.63
C GLU A 127 -8.08 -1.77 -7.29
N LEU A 128 -8.69 -0.59 -7.18
CA LEU A 128 -9.44 -0.14 -6.01
C LEU A 128 -10.93 -0.11 -6.33
N TYR A 129 -11.73 -0.62 -5.40
CA TYR A 129 -13.18 -0.59 -5.46
C TYR A 129 -13.74 0.37 -4.42
N VAL A 130 -14.98 0.83 -4.64
CA VAL A 130 -15.73 1.55 -3.61
C VAL A 130 -15.83 0.66 -2.36
N SER A 131 -15.89 1.25 -1.17
CA SER A 131 -15.94 0.53 0.11
C SER A 131 -14.65 -0.19 0.52
N ASP A 132 -13.62 -0.28 -0.33
CA ASP A 132 -12.31 -0.76 0.11
C ASP A 132 -11.76 0.12 1.24
N LYS A 133 -11.23 -0.51 2.28
CA LYS A 133 -10.50 0.19 3.32
C LYS A 133 -9.03 0.17 2.95
N VAL A 134 -8.46 1.35 2.77
CA VAL A 134 -7.07 1.51 2.32
C VAL A 134 -6.28 2.33 3.31
N GLU A 135 -4.98 2.04 3.37
CA GLU A 135 -3.96 2.88 3.96
C GLU A 135 -3.17 3.51 2.81
N VAL A 136 -3.10 4.83 2.80
CA VAL A 136 -2.36 5.59 1.80
C VAL A 136 -1.28 6.39 2.51
N THR A 137 -0.02 6.11 2.19
CA THR A 137 1.13 6.73 2.86
C THR A 137 1.74 7.84 2.02
N HIS A 138 2.55 8.68 2.67
CA HIS A 138 3.30 9.77 2.06
C HIS A 138 2.49 10.74 1.20
N LEU A 139 1.25 11.02 1.63
CA LEU A 139 0.37 12.00 1.03
C LEU A 139 0.91 13.40 1.28
N LYS A 140 1.00 14.19 0.21
CA LYS A 140 1.42 15.58 0.31
C LYS A 140 0.21 16.50 0.25
N GLY A 141 -0.03 17.24 1.32
CA GLY A 141 -1.10 18.23 1.36
C GLY A 141 -0.83 19.39 0.39
N ASN A 142 -1.84 19.76 -0.39
CA ASN A 142 -1.81 20.90 -1.29
C ASN A 142 -3.10 21.72 -1.16
N ILE A 143 -2.96 23.01 -0.92
CA ILE A 143 -4.08 23.95 -0.86
C ILE A 143 -4.29 24.49 -2.27
N GLN A 144 -5.44 24.16 -2.86
CA GLN A 144 -5.79 24.68 -4.18
C GLN A 144 -6.16 26.16 -4.10
N PRO A 145 -6.08 26.91 -5.22
CA PRO A 145 -6.41 28.33 -5.27
C PRO A 145 -7.84 28.68 -4.83
N ASN A 146 -8.76 27.69 -4.88
CA ASN A 146 -10.14 27.82 -4.43
C ASN A 146 -10.32 27.62 -2.91
N GLY A 147 -9.24 27.43 -2.15
CA GLY A 147 -9.26 27.15 -0.71
C GLY A 147 -9.51 25.69 -0.35
N GLY A 148 -9.76 24.82 -1.34
CA GLY A 148 -9.97 23.39 -1.13
C GLY A 148 -8.65 22.63 -1.01
N GLY A 149 -8.53 21.77 0.00
CA GLY A 149 -7.38 20.88 0.14
C GLY A 149 -7.45 19.65 -0.76
N LYS A 150 -6.32 19.23 -1.30
CA LYS A 150 -6.14 17.98 -2.04
C LYS A 150 -4.84 17.33 -1.59
N PHE A 151 -4.81 16.00 -1.55
CA PHE A 151 -3.55 15.28 -1.43
C PHE A 151 -3.00 14.91 -2.80
N ASP A 152 -1.79 15.38 -3.06
CA ASP A 152 -1.02 14.99 -4.23
C ASP A 152 -0.11 13.81 -3.91
N SER A 153 0.15 12.99 -4.93
CA SER A 153 1.12 11.89 -4.85
C SER A 153 2.53 12.41 -4.63
N SER A 154 3.31 11.64 -3.86
CA SER A 154 4.75 11.82 -3.70
C SER A 154 5.52 10.66 -4.34
N ASN A 155 6.85 10.77 -4.41
CA ASN A 155 7.69 9.67 -4.91
C ASN A 155 7.78 8.48 -3.93
N TYR A 156 7.24 8.63 -2.71
CA TYR A 156 7.28 7.62 -1.64
C TYR A 156 5.88 7.07 -1.34
N MET A 157 4.87 7.59 -2.04
CA MET A 157 3.48 7.22 -1.84
C MET A 157 3.29 5.74 -2.13
N THR A 158 2.57 5.08 -1.23
CA THR A 158 2.07 3.72 -1.43
C THR A 158 0.60 3.68 -1.06
N VAL A 159 -0.18 2.83 -1.75
CA VAL A 159 -1.52 2.45 -1.32
C VAL A 159 -1.55 0.97 -0.98
N LYS A 160 -2.08 0.65 0.21
CA LYS A 160 -2.30 -0.71 0.66
C LYS A 160 -3.77 -0.92 0.98
N ILE A 161 -4.35 -1.99 0.46
CA ILE A 161 -5.69 -2.43 0.86
C ILE A 161 -5.57 -3.13 2.21
N VAL A 162 -6.24 -2.58 3.21
CA VAL A 162 -6.25 -3.10 4.58
C VAL A 162 -7.40 -4.09 4.77
N GLU A 163 -8.55 -3.76 4.20
CA GLU A 163 -9.76 -4.57 4.33
C GLU A 163 -10.58 -4.44 3.04
N ARG A 164 -11.10 -5.57 2.57
CA ARG A 164 -11.86 -5.68 1.32
C ARG A 164 -13.04 -6.60 1.55
N GLN A 165 -14.24 -6.11 1.23
CA GLN A 165 -15.48 -6.87 1.41
C GLN A 165 -15.79 -7.66 0.14
N ILE A 166 -15.27 -8.88 0.09
CA ILE A 166 -15.63 -9.85 -0.94
C ILE A 166 -16.93 -10.52 -0.51
N VAL A 167 -17.92 -10.50 -1.40
CA VAL A 167 -19.23 -11.11 -1.18
C VAL A 167 -19.33 -12.38 -2.00
N ASP A 168 -19.58 -13.51 -1.33
CA ASP A 168 -20.00 -14.77 -1.97
C ASP A 168 -21.53 -14.75 -2.13
N ALA A 169 -22.01 -14.87 -3.36
CA ALA A 169 -23.44 -14.92 -3.67
C ALA A 169 -23.76 -16.05 -4.66
N VAL A 170 -24.97 -16.57 -4.58
CA VAL A 170 -25.55 -17.44 -5.62
C VAL A 170 -26.65 -16.64 -6.30
N LEU A 171 -26.43 -16.31 -7.57
CA LEU A 171 -27.29 -15.42 -8.35
C LEU A 171 -27.90 -16.18 -9.52
N THR A 172 -29.13 -15.81 -9.88
CA THR A 172 -29.77 -16.26 -11.11
C THR A 172 -29.63 -15.16 -12.15
N MET A 173 -28.74 -15.34 -13.11
CA MET A 173 -28.56 -14.39 -14.19
C MET A 173 -29.64 -14.62 -15.25
N ILE A 174 -30.32 -13.55 -15.63
CA ILE A 174 -31.45 -13.55 -16.58
C ILE A 174 -31.14 -12.77 -17.85
N GLY A 175 -30.06 -11.98 -17.87
CA GLY A 175 -29.65 -11.16 -19.01
C GLY A 175 -28.13 -11.08 -19.13
N VAL A 176 -27.67 -10.80 -20.36
CA VAL A 176 -26.27 -10.54 -20.65
C VAL A 176 -26.15 -9.40 -21.66
N SER A 177 -25.19 -8.52 -21.44
CA SER A 177 -24.80 -7.44 -22.33
C SER A 177 -23.28 -7.42 -22.48
N GLU A 178 -22.78 -7.01 -23.64
CA GLU A 178 -21.35 -6.85 -23.91
C GLU A 178 -21.00 -5.36 -23.95
N GLU A 179 -20.02 -4.95 -23.16
CA GLU A 179 -19.40 -3.62 -23.21
C GLU A 179 -17.89 -3.78 -23.47
N ASP A 180 -17.20 -2.69 -23.81
CA ASP A 180 -15.77 -2.75 -24.14
C ASP A 180 -14.95 -3.41 -23.00
N ASN A 181 -14.38 -4.59 -23.29
CA ASN A 181 -13.62 -5.48 -22.38
C ASN A 181 -14.40 -6.08 -21.18
N MET A 182 -15.71 -5.90 -21.08
CA MET A 182 -16.52 -6.39 -19.96
C MET A 182 -17.83 -7.02 -20.44
N ILE A 183 -18.30 -8.03 -19.72
CA ILE A 183 -19.63 -8.60 -19.88
C ILE A 183 -20.45 -8.15 -18.68
N ILE A 184 -21.63 -7.60 -18.92
CA ILE A 184 -22.57 -7.24 -17.87
C ILE A 184 -23.61 -8.36 -17.77
N LEU A 185 -23.68 -9.03 -16.63
CA LEU A 185 -24.73 -10.00 -16.32
C LEU A 185 -25.81 -9.31 -15.50
N LEU A 186 -27.07 -9.48 -15.89
CA LEU A 186 -28.23 -8.97 -15.17
C LEU A 186 -28.81 -10.08 -14.32
N ASP A 187 -28.92 -9.86 -13.01
CA ASP A 187 -29.54 -10.83 -12.10
C ASP A 187 -31.08 -10.73 -12.07
N SER A 188 -31.73 -11.66 -11.38
CA SER A 188 -33.20 -11.68 -11.24
C SER A 188 -33.78 -10.49 -10.47
N GLU A 189 -32.97 -9.80 -9.67
CA GLU A 189 -33.33 -8.61 -8.90
C GLU A 189 -33.06 -7.31 -9.69
N MET A 190 -32.66 -7.43 -10.96
CA MET A 190 -32.33 -6.33 -11.87
C MET A 190 -31.05 -5.55 -11.47
N GLU A 191 -30.11 -6.22 -10.82
CA GLU A 191 -28.77 -5.70 -10.55
C GLU A 191 -27.77 -6.11 -11.63
N ASP A 192 -26.94 -5.14 -12.02
CA ASP A 192 -25.89 -5.32 -13.02
C ASP A 192 -24.60 -5.83 -12.36
N TYR A 193 -24.04 -6.91 -12.91
CA TYR A 193 -22.77 -7.51 -12.48
C TYR A 193 -21.73 -7.42 -13.59
N ALA A 194 -20.66 -6.66 -13.33
CA ALA A 194 -19.57 -6.47 -14.27
C ALA A 194 -18.58 -7.63 -14.18
N VAL A 195 -18.52 -8.42 -15.25
CA VAL A 195 -17.65 -9.58 -15.41
C VAL A 195 -16.53 -9.23 -16.39
N PRO A 196 -15.27 -9.21 -15.97
CA PRO A 196 -14.14 -9.07 -16.89
C PRO A 196 -14.20 -10.08 -18.05
N SER A 197 -14.00 -9.59 -19.28
CA SER A 197 -14.07 -10.42 -20.49
C SER A 197 -13.14 -11.64 -20.48
N HIS A 198 -12.05 -11.62 -19.72
CA HIS A 198 -11.17 -12.78 -19.61
C HIS A 198 -11.80 -14.00 -18.91
N PHE A 199 -12.88 -13.80 -18.13
CA PHE A 199 -13.64 -14.90 -17.53
C PHE A 199 -14.53 -15.63 -18.53
N TYR A 200 -14.79 -15.05 -19.70
CA TYR A 200 -15.61 -15.68 -20.73
C TYR A 200 -14.98 -15.53 -22.11
N LYS A 201 -14.51 -16.65 -22.67
CA LYS A 201 -13.89 -16.69 -24.00
C LYS A 201 -14.85 -17.08 -25.12
N GLY A 202 -16.11 -17.40 -24.80
CA GLY A 202 -17.12 -17.83 -25.76
C GLY A 202 -17.83 -16.66 -26.46
N ASN A 203 -18.81 -16.97 -27.31
CA ASN A 203 -19.66 -15.94 -27.92
C ASN A 203 -20.80 -15.56 -26.97
N ILE A 204 -21.17 -14.28 -26.88
CA ILE A 204 -22.30 -13.85 -26.03
C ILE A 204 -23.62 -14.57 -26.35
N ASN A 205 -23.83 -14.97 -27.61
CA ASN A 205 -25.01 -15.73 -28.01
C ASN A 205 -25.10 -17.11 -27.34
N ASP A 206 -23.96 -17.71 -26.99
CA ASP A 206 -23.94 -19.01 -26.30
C ASP A 206 -24.32 -18.84 -24.81
N LEU A 207 -24.01 -17.68 -24.20
CA LEU A 207 -24.50 -17.33 -22.87
C LEU A 207 -26.00 -17.11 -22.89
N VAL A 208 -26.52 -16.39 -23.89
CA VAL A 208 -27.96 -16.12 -24.04
C VAL A 208 -28.77 -17.43 -24.07
N GLN A 209 -28.26 -18.48 -24.73
CA GLN A 209 -28.93 -19.79 -24.78
C GLN A 209 -28.95 -20.53 -23.43
N GLN A 210 -28.07 -20.17 -22.50
CA GLN A 210 -27.99 -20.77 -21.17
C GLN A 210 -28.82 -20.00 -20.13
N LEU A 211 -29.33 -18.81 -20.46
CA LEU A 211 -30.16 -18.02 -19.56
C LEU A 211 -31.58 -18.61 -19.45
N PRO A 212 -32.20 -18.59 -18.25
CA PRO A 212 -31.63 -18.16 -16.98
C PRO A 212 -30.65 -19.20 -16.40
N ILE A 213 -29.55 -18.73 -15.82
CA ILE A 213 -28.45 -19.56 -15.31
C ILE A 213 -28.17 -19.22 -13.84
N SER A 214 -28.07 -20.26 -13.01
CA SER A 214 -27.64 -20.12 -11.61
C SER A 214 -26.12 -20.17 -11.53
N VAL A 215 -25.51 -19.13 -10.98
CA VAL A 215 -24.06 -18.98 -10.83
C VAL A 215 -23.70 -18.67 -9.39
N LYS A 216 -22.62 -19.26 -8.90
CA LYS A 216 -21.94 -18.79 -7.69
C LYS A 216 -20.92 -17.73 -8.09
N VAL A 217 -20.98 -16.56 -7.49
CA VAL A 217 -20.06 -15.45 -7.75
C VAL A 217 -19.35 -15.02 -6.49
N GLN A 218 -18.10 -14.59 -6.64
CA GLN A 218 -17.43 -13.73 -5.67
C GLN A 218 -17.28 -12.37 -6.31
N HIS A 219 -17.74 -11.32 -5.62
CA HIS A 219 -17.76 -9.98 -6.18
C HIS A 219 -17.50 -8.90 -5.13
N ILE A 220 -17.12 -7.71 -5.61
CA ILE A 220 -16.98 -6.48 -4.82
C ILE A 220 -17.79 -5.38 -5.52
N ASN A 221 -18.85 -4.87 -4.88
CA ASN A 221 -19.81 -3.93 -5.49
C ASN A 221 -20.17 -4.34 -6.93
N ASN A 222 -20.61 -5.58 -7.08
CA ASN A 222 -21.02 -6.20 -8.34
C ASN A 222 -19.95 -6.31 -9.43
N HIS A 223 -18.69 -5.97 -9.14
CA HIS A 223 -17.55 -6.40 -9.96
C HIS A 223 -17.17 -7.82 -9.60
N VAL A 224 -17.36 -8.73 -10.54
CA VAL A 224 -17.13 -10.16 -10.37
C VAL A 224 -15.62 -10.45 -10.41
N LEU A 225 -15.14 -11.11 -9.38
CA LEU A 225 -13.77 -11.61 -9.24
C LEU A 225 -13.65 -13.10 -9.57
N LEU A 226 -14.74 -13.84 -9.30
CA LEU A 226 -14.84 -15.26 -9.58
C LEU A 226 -16.27 -15.58 -9.96
N LEU A 227 -16.46 -16.44 -10.96
CA LEU A 227 -17.76 -16.93 -11.37
C LEU A 227 -17.69 -18.43 -11.64
N GLN A 228 -18.65 -19.17 -11.10
CA GLN A 228 -18.80 -20.60 -11.28
C GLN A 228 -20.25 -20.95 -11.60
N GLN A 229 -20.47 -21.62 -12.71
CA GLN A 229 -21.81 -22.10 -13.06
C GLN A 229 -22.24 -23.26 -12.17
N LEU A 230 -23.45 -23.18 -11.61
CA LEU A 230 -24.08 -24.29 -10.92
C LEU A 230 -24.81 -25.14 -11.95
N LYS A 231 -24.34 -26.36 -12.19
CA LYS A 231 -25.08 -27.31 -13.02
C LYS A 231 -26.27 -27.83 -12.23
N GLU A 232 -27.48 -27.49 -12.63
CA GLU A 232 -28.65 -28.25 -12.21
C GLU A 232 -28.57 -29.65 -12.81
N VAL A 233 -28.60 -30.67 -11.95
CA VAL A 233 -28.73 -32.06 -12.37
C VAL A 233 -30.17 -32.25 -12.85
N GLN A 234 -30.44 -31.89 -14.11
CA GLN A 234 -31.65 -32.36 -14.79
C GLN A 234 -31.37 -33.75 -15.34
N THR A 235 -32.10 -34.74 -14.84
CA THR A 235 -32.13 -36.09 -15.37
C THR A 235 -32.74 -36.09 -16.78
N ALA A 236 -32.02 -36.74 -17.71
CA ALA A 236 -32.41 -37.26 -19.02
C ALA A 236 -31.82 -36.54 -20.26
N ASP A 237 -30.96 -37.35 -20.90
CA ASP A 237 -30.49 -37.36 -22.28
C ASP A 237 -29.40 -36.41 -22.76
N ALA A 238 -28.35 -37.07 -23.26
CA ALA A 238 -27.06 -36.57 -23.67
C ALA A 238 -27.14 -35.71 -24.94
N ILE A 239 -26.60 -34.50 -24.86
CA ILE A 239 -25.88 -33.83 -25.95
C ILE A 239 -24.66 -33.11 -25.34
N GLU A 240 -23.55 -33.20 -26.06
CA GLU A 240 -22.20 -32.76 -25.70
C GLU A 240 -22.11 -31.36 -25.06
N SER A 241 -21.16 -31.26 -24.13
CA SER A 241 -20.71 -30.07 -23.42
C SER A 241 -20.52 -28.83 -24.31
N PRO A 242 -21.19 -27.69 -24.03
CA PRO A 242 -20.58 -26.41 -24.27
C PRO A 242 -19.52 -26.17 -23.19
N GLU A 243 -18.39 -25.55 -23.57
CA GLU A 243 -17.30 -25.20 -22.67
C GLU A 243 -17.84 -24.46 -21.44
N SER A 244 -17.75 -25.11 -20.28
CA SER A 244 -18.26 -24.57 -19.03
C SER A 244 -17.48 -23.34 -18.60
N LEU A 245 -18.20 -22.35 -18.07
CA LEU A 245 -17.66 -21.20 -17.34
C LEU A 245 -16.83 -21.70 -16.14
N ASP A 246 -15.55 -21.91 -16.38
CA ASP A 246 -14.60 -22.35 -15.36
C ASP A 246 -13.32 -21.53 -15.56
N VAL A 247 -13.24 -20.35 -14.94
CA VAL A 247 -12.05 -19.50 -15.09
C VAL A 247 -11.56 -18.93 -13.75
N LYS A 248 -10.26 -19.14 -13.61
CA LYS A 248 -9.26 -18.93 -12.56
C LYS A 248 -9.30 -17.60 -11.81
N GLU A 249 -8.83 -17.66 -10.56
CA GLU A 249 -8.33 -16.55 -9.72
C GLU A 249 -7.55 -15.49 -10.52
N ALA A 250 -7.88 -14.22 -10.28
CA ALA A 250 -6.98 -13.10 -10.56
C ALA A 250 -5.75 -13.20 -9.63
N PRO A 251 -4.53 -12.80 -10.06
CA PRO A 251 -3.34 -12.98 -9.25
C PRO A 251 -3.42 -12.15 -7.96
N GLU A 252 -3.43 -12.83 -6.81
CA GLU A 252 -3.17 -12.21 -5.52
C GLU A 252 -1.75 -11.65 -5.51
N SER A 253 -1.59 -10.33 -5.63
CA SER A 253 -0.33 -9.67 -5.24
C SER A 253 -0.34 -9.45 -3.72
N LEU A 254 -0.15 -10.53 -2.97
CA LEU A 254 0.05 -10.51 -1.52
C LEU A 254 1.55 -10.67 -1.21
N ASP A 255 2.31 -9.58 -1.28
CA ASP A 255 3.59 -9.50 -0.58
C ASP A 255 3.30 -9.25 0.91
N VAL A 256 3.06 -10.34 1.64
CA VAL A 256 3.09 -10.35 3.10
C VAL A 256 4.57 -10.38 3.50
N MET A 257 5.13 -9.22 3.83
CA MET A 257 6.34 -9.18 4.65
C MET A 257 5.99 -9.76 6.02
N GLU A 258 6.49 -10.96 6.31
CA GLU A 258 6.45 -11.53 7.66
C GLU A 258 7.19 -10.61 8.64
N ALA A 259 6.45 -10.13 9.65
CA ALA A 259 7.04 -9.62 10.87
C ALA A 259 7.40 -10.84 11.75
N PRO A 260 8.59 -10.88 12.36
CA PRO A 260 9.00 -12.05 13.14
C PRO A 260 8.11 -12.19 14.39
N GLU A 261 7.53 -13.38 14.55
CA GLU A 261 6.81 -13.78 15.76
C GLU A 261 7.74 -13.67 16.97
N SER A 262 7.41 -12.76 17.89
CA SER A 262 7.96 -12.73 19.24
C SER A 262 6.95 -13.36 20.19
N LEU A 263 7.10 -14.64 20.54
CA LEU A 263 6.43 -15.24 21.69
C LEU A 263 7.12 -16.56 22.06
N ASP A 264 8.01 -16.51 23.06
CA ASP A 264 8.23 -17.66 23.95
C ASP A 264 8.22 -17.14 25.38
N VAL A 265 7.20 -17.57 26.12
CA VAL A 265 6.95 -17.22 27.51
C VAL A 265 7.06 -18.49 28.34
N MET A 266 7.78 -18.33 29.47
CA MET A 266 7.78 -19.13 30.70
C MET A 266 8.51 -20.47 30.73
N GLU A 267 9.64 -20.45 31.45
CA GLU A 267 9.96 -21.47 32.46
C GLU A 267 10.51 -20.74 33.70
N ALA A 268 9.76 -20.82 34.79
CA ALA A 268 10.21 -20.72 36.18
C ALA A 268 9.46 -21.85 36.90
N PRO A 269 10.00 -22.52 37.94
CA PRO A 269 10.73 -21.88 39.04
C PRO A 269 11.81 -22.77 39.71
N GLU A 270 12.14 -22.37 40.95
CA GLU A 270 12.96 -23.01 42.00
C GLU A 270 14.44 -22.60 42.06
N SER A 271 15.07 -22.30 43.20
CA SER A 271 14.69 -21.82 44.53
C SER A 271 16.03 -21.52 45.25
N LEU A 272 15.95 -20.82 46.40
CA LEU A 272 16.92 -20.81 47.50
C LEU A 272 18.17 -19.89 47.43
N ASP A 273 17.95 -18.70 48.01
CA ASP A 273 18.50 -18.25 49.30
C ASP A 273 19.94 -17.71 49.43
N VAL A 274 20.05 -16.82 50.43
CA VAL A 274 21.23 -16.32 51.16
C VAL A 274 21.69 -14.87 50.85
N MET A 275 21.18 -13.95 51.69
CA MET A 275 21.91 -12.97 52.53
C MET A 275 22.80 -11.89 51.85
N GLU A 276 22.98 -10.65 52.32
CA GLU A 276 22.69 -9.88 53.55
C GLU A 276 22.59 -8.39 53.17
N ALA A 277 21.89 -7.61 54.01
CA ALA A 277 22.15 -6.17 54.18
C ALA A 277 23.21 -5.97 55.27
N PRO A 278 23.99 -4.88 55.23
CA PRO A 278 23.90 -3.91 56.33
C PRO A 278 23.83 -2.46 55.80
N GLU A 279 22.92 -1.63 56.31
CA GLU A 279 23.09 -0.67 57.42
C GLU A 279 24.08 0.50 57.20
N SER A 280 23.50 1.69 57.01
CA SER A 280 23.91 3.00 57.60
C SER A 280 25.22 3.64 57.08
N LEU A 281 25.50 4.96 57.10
CA LEU A 281 25.15 6.09 57.97
C LEU A 281 25.63 7.41 57.27
N ASP A 282 24.88 8.49 57.48
CA ASP A 282 25.15 9.96 57.43
C ASP A 282 26.43 10.57 56.79
N VAL A 283 26.26 11.75 56.16
CA VAL A 283 26.58 13.09 56.75
C VAL A 283 26.32 14.21 55.73
N MET A 284 25.44 15.16 56.14
CA MET A 284 25.43 16.65 56.07
C MET A 284 26.32 17.39 55.02
N GLU A 285 26.06 18.59 54.49
CA GLU A 285 25.32 19.79 54.92
C GLU A 285 24.93 20.62 53.68
N ALA A 286 23.81 21.35 53.77
CA ALA A 286 23.71 22.71 53.23
C ALA A 286 24.05 23.68 54.38
N PRO A 287 24.58 24.89 54.10
CA PRO A 287 23.65 26.02 54.03
C PRO A 287 24.03 27.16 53.04
N GLU A 288 22.98 27.93 52.76
CA GLU A 288 22.83 29.37 52.44
C GLU A 288 24.11 30.23 52.21
N SER A 289 24.17 31.19 51.29
CA SER A 289 23.37 32.43 51.33
C SER A 289 23.85 33.46 50.27
N LEU A 290 22.90 34.28 49.81
CA LEU A 290 22.97 35.74 49.53
C LEU A 290 23.90 36.33 48.45
N GLY A 291 23.28 37.11 47.57
CA GLY A 291 23.93 38.10 46.71
C GLY A 291 22.92 38.89 45.87
N VAL A 292 22.24 39.84 46.51
CA VAL A 292 21.50 40.93 45.84
C VAL A 292 22.53 41.90 45.27
N GLU A 293 22.37 42.39 44.03
CA GLU A 293 22.32 43.82 43.71
C GLU A 293 22.24 44.13 42.20
N ASN A 294 21.23 44.96 41.92
CA ASN A 294 20.98 45.87 40.79
C ASN A 294 22.13 46.18 39.82
N THR A 295 21.78 46.40 38.54
CA THR A 295 22.11 47.65 37.83
C THR A 295 21.28 47.80 36.54
N GLU A 296 20.62 48.97 36.47
CA GLU A 296 20.02 49.72 35.35
C GLU A 296 18.89 49.11 34.48
#